data_AF-A0A401X824-F1
#
_entry.id   AF-A0A401X824-F1
#
_cell.length_a   1.000
_cell.length_b   1.000
_cell.length_c   1.000
_cell.angle_alpha   90.00
_cell.angle_beta   90.00
_cell.angle_gamma   90.00
#
_symmetry.space_group_name_H-M   'P 1'
#
loop_
_entity.id
_entity.type
_entity.pdbx_description
1 polymer ?
#
loop_
_entity_poly.entity_id
_entity_poly.type
_entity_poly.pdbx_seq_one_letter_code
_entity_poly.pdbx_strand_id
1 'polypeptide(L)'
;MAKVLTPSDLAGVCQKMIDSPDATPEQKKGAKKFLSELENTMQFGSEMLAYSFGVDCRSPDMHADRDSLGGYLCATISVAPHSENEPIPSELKDVDPEGDWEPFASPLEAPSP
;
A
#
# COMPACT_ATOMS: atom_id res chain seq x y z
N MET A 1 -13.02 3.29 -28.57
CA MET A 1 -12.27 3.98 -27.49
C MET A 1 -11.73 2.91 -26.55
N ALA A 2 -10.43 2.86 -26.30
CA ALA A 2 -9.86 1.90 -25.36
C ALA A 2 -9.96 2.47 -23.92
N LYS A 3 -10.38 1.65 -22.96
CA LYS A 3 -10.36 2.01 -21.55
C LYS A 3 -8.98 1.66 -20.99
N VAL A 4 -8.30 2.65 -20.42
CA VAL A 4 -7.08 2.42 -19.63
C VAL A 4 -7.52 1.90 -18.27
N LEU A 5 -6.96 0.78 -17.83
CA LEU A 5 -7.20 0.23 -16.49
C LEU A 5 -6.00 0.56 -15.62
N THR A 6 -6.25 1.10 -14.42
CA THR A 6 -5.22 1.29 -13.40
C THR A 6 -4.84 -0.06 -12.77
N PRO A 7 -3.69 -0.19 -12.09
CA PRO A 7 -3.38 -1.38 -11.27
C PRO A 7 -4.50 -1.74 -10.29
N SER A 8 -5.27 -0.73 -9.91
CA SER A 8 -6.39 -0.71 -8.98
C SER A 8 -7.65 -1.33 -9.56
N ASP A 9 -8.00 -0.89 -10.77
CA ASP A 9 -9.06 -1.49 -11.55
C ASP A 9 -8.77 -2.98 -11.75
N LEU A 10 -7.51 -3.33 -12.04
CA LEU A 10 -7.07 -4.71 -12.20
C LEU A 10 -7.17 -5.51 -10.89
N ALA A 11 -6.71 -4.97 -9.77
CA ALA A 11 -6.83 -5.63 -8.46
C ALA A 11 -8.29 -5.87 -8.08
N GLY A 12 -9.17 -4.87 -8.26
CA GLY A 12 -10.60 -5.01 -8.01
C GLY A 12 -11.27 -6.03 -8.93
N VAL A 13 -10.87 -6.11 -10.20
CA VAL A 13 -11.34 -7.16 -11.13
C VAL A 13 -10.84 -8.53 -10.70
N CYS A 14 -9.58 -8.66 -10.28
CA CYS A 14 -9.02 -9.91 -9.76
C CYS A 14 -9.76 -10.39 -8.51
N GLN A 15 -10.06 -9.50 -7.56
CA GLN A 15 -10.82 -9.86 -6.37
C GLN A 15 -12.23 -10.35 -6.73
N LYS A 16 -12.96 -9.60 -7.58
CA LYS A 16 -14.27 -10.04 -8.08
C LYS A 16 -14.20 -11.36 -8.83
N MET A 17 -13.12 -11.63 -9.57
CA MET A 17 -12.90 -12.89 -10.27
C MET A 17 -12.67 -14.05 -9.31
N ILE A 18 -11.97 -13.83 -8.19
CA ILE A 18 -11.78 -14.82 -7.13
C ILE A 18 -13.11 -15.20 -6.48
N ASP A 19 -13.90 -14.17 -6.16
CA ASP A 19 -15.17 -14.32 -5.44
C ASP A 19 -16.32 -14.80 -6.36
N SER A 20 -16.19 -14.62 -7.66
CA SER A 20 -17.21 -15.02 -8.64
C SER A 20 -17.40 -16.54 -8.68
N PRO A 21 -18.64 -17.06 -8.56
CA PRO A 21 -18.92 -18.49 -8.73
C PRO A 21 -18.70 -18.97 -10.17
N ASP A 22 -18.76 -18.06 -11.15
CA ASP A 22 -18.68 -18.38 -12.59
C ASP A 22 -17.25 -18.42 -13.13
N ALA A 23 -16.26 -17.96 -12.35
CA ALA A 23 -14.87 -17.95 -12.76
C ALA A 23 -14.23 -19.34 -12.66
N THR A 24 -13.45 -19.72 -13.68
CA THR A 24 -12.76 -21.01 -13.70
C THR A 24 -11.65 -21.07 -12.64
N PRO A 25 -11.23 -22.28 -12.20
CA PRO A 25 -10.10 -22.42 -11.28
C PRO A 25 -8.82 -21.74 -11.77
N GLU A 26 -8.51 -21.82 -13.07
CA GLU A 26 -7.34 -21.15 -13.65
C GLU A 26 -7.45 -19.63 -13.58
N GLN A 27 -8.63 -19.06 -13.84
CA GLN A 27 -8.88 -17.62 -13.73
C GLN A 27 -8.68 -17.15 -12.29
N LYS A 28 -9.25 -17.87 -11.31
CA LYS A 28 -9.07 -17.57 -9.89
C LYS A 28 -7.61 -17.69 -9.46
N LYS A 29 -6.89 -18.70 -9.96
CA LYS A 29 -5.45 -18.88 -9.70
C LYS A 29 -4.64 -17.72 -10.27
N GLY A 30 -4.92 -17.29 -11.50
CA GLY A 30 -4.28 -16.14 -12.13
C GLY A 30 -4.53 -14.84 -11.36
N ALA A 31 -5.78 -14.60 -10.96
CA ALA A 31 -6.16 -13.44 -10.16
C ALA A 31 -5.44 -13.41 -8.80
N LYS A 32 -5.39 -14.54 -8.08
CA LYS A 32 -4.64 -14.65 -6.80
C LYS A 32 -3.14 -14.40 -6.99
N LYS A 33 -2.56 -14.95 -8.06
CA LYS A 33 -1.15 -14.75 -8.37
C LYS A 33 -0.85 -13.27 -8.62
N PHE A 34 -1.67 -12.58 -9.41
CA PHE A 34 -1.52 -11.16 -9.67
C PHE A 34 -1.57 -10.33 -8.38
N LEU A 35 -2.57 -10.57 -7.52
CA LEU A 35 -2.70 -9.85 -6.25
C LEU A 35 -1.49 -10.07 -5.34
N SER A 36 -0.98 -11.31 -5.27
CA SER A 36 0.21 -11.63 -4.50
C SER A 36 1.49 -10.97 -5.06
N GLU A 37 1.66 -10.92 -6.39
CA GLU A 37 2.79 -10.23 -7.02
C GLU A 37 2.72 -8.70 -6.78
N LEU A 38 1.52 -8.12 -6.81
CA LEU A 38 1.30 -6.71 -6.49
C LEU A 38 1.68 -6.41 -5.04
N GLU A 39 1.21 -7.24 -4.08
CA GLU A 39 1.56 -7.12 -2.67
C GLU A 39 3.08 -7.21 -2.44
N ASN A 40 3.74 -8.21 -3.03
CA ASN A 40 5.18 -8.39 -2.93
C ASN A 40 5.96 -7.20 -3.50
N THR A 41 5.48 -6.61 -4.60
CA THR A 41 6.12 -5.43 -5.21
C THR A 41 6.03 -4.22 -4.29
N MET A 42 4.87 -4.03 -3.64
CA MET A 42 4.68 -2.94 -2.70
C MET A 42 5.47 -3.13 -1.41
N GLN A 43 5.55 -4.37 -0.91
CA GLN A 43 6.40 -4.73 0.22
C GLN A 43 7.87 -4.44 -0.07
N PHE A 44 8.36 -4.81 -1.26
CA PHE A 44 9.72 -4.48 -1.68
C PHE A 44 9.96 -2.96 -1.75
N GLY A 45 8.99 -2.19 -2.26
CA GLY A 45 9.06 -0.73 -2.25
C GLY A 45 9.16 -0.15 -0.84
N SER A 46 8.36 -0.68 0.09
CA SER A 46 8.36 -0.30 1.51
C SER A 46 9.71 -0.56 2.18
N GLU A 47 10.27 -1.76 1.99
CA GLU A 47 11.59 -2.12 2.52
C GLU A 47 12.71 -1.25 1.94
N MET A 48 12.64 -0.94 0.65
CA MET A 48 13.60 -0.05 0.01
C MET A 48 13.54 1.36 0.62
N LEU A 49 12.35 1.91 0.83
CA LEU A 49 12.17 3.23 1.46
C LEU A 49 12.71 3.21 2.89
N ALA A 50 12.33 2.21 3.69
CA ALA A 50 12.80 2.07 5.05
C ALA A 50 14.34 2.00 5.13
N TYR A 51 14.96 1.19 4.27
CA TYR A 51 16.41 1.05 4.21
C TYR A 51 17.12 2.32 3.72
N SER A 52 16.63 2.93 2.63
CA SER A 52 17.28 4.08 2.00
C SER A 52 17.15 5.36 2.81
N PHE A 53 16.03 5.52 3.52
CA PHE A 53 15.69 6.77 4.20
C PHE A 53 15.70 6.66 5.72
N GLY A 54 15.88 5.45 6.28
CA GLY A 54 15.90 5.25 7.72
C GLY A 54 14.56 5.64 8.36
N VAL A 55 13.46 5.22 7.72
CA VAL A 55 12.08 5.51 8.14
C VAL A 55 11.34 4.22 8.43
N ASP A 56 10.34 4.29 9.29
CA ASP A 56 9.40 3.19 9.44
C ASP A 56 8.41 3.20 8.29
N CYS A 57 8.15 2.01 7.73
CA CYS A 57 7.10 1.82 6.76
C CYS A 57 6.12 0.76 7.27
N ARG A 58 4.82 1.04 7.24
CA ARG A 58 3.80 0.01 7.50
C ARG A 58 3.56 -0.81 6.24
N SER A 59 3.16 -2.07 6.44
CA SER A 59 2.75 -2.95 5.35
C SER A 59 1.73 -2.23 4.46
N PRO A 60 1.85 -2.36 3.13
CA PRO A 60 0.99 -1.66 2.20
C PRO A 60 -0.45 -2.06 2.44
N ASP A 61 -1.28 -1.07 2.77
CA ASP A 61 -2.72 -1.30 2.89
C ASP A 61 -3.35 -1.15 1.50
N MET A 62 -3.67 -2.27 0.88
CA MET A 62 -4.33 -2.28 -0.42
C MET A 62 -5.83 -2.10 -0.22
N HIS A 63 -6.23 -0.85 0.01
CA HIS A 63 -7.64 -0.47 0.05
C HIS A 63 -8.05 0.24 -1.24
N ALA A 64 -9.23 -0.12 -1.74
CA ALA A 64 -9.91 0.69 -2.74
C ALA A 64 -10.52 1.89 -2.00
N ASP A 65 -9.76 2.97 -1.90
CA ASP A 65 -10.26 4.20 -1.30
C ASP A 65 -11.44 4.74 -2.14
N ARG A 66 -12.57 4.97 -1.47
CA ARG A 66 -13.82 5.44 -2.08
C ARG A 66 -13.81 6.96 -2.30
N ASP A 67 -12.96 7.69 -1.58
CA ASP A 67 -12.90 9.16 -1.60
C ASP A 67 -11.74 9.71 -2.43
N SER A 68 -10.87 8.85 -2.97
CA SER A 68 -9.90 9.22 -3.99
C SER A 68 -10.61 9.68 -5.27
N LEU A 69 -10.75 11.01 -5.40
CA LEU A 69 -11.14 11.74 -6.62
C LEU A 69 -10.29 11.27 -7.81
N GLY A 70 -10.65 10.15 -8.45
CA GLY A 70 -9.93 9.65 -9.63
C GLY A 70 -9.78 8.13 -9.81
N GLY A 71 -10.27 7.26 -8.92
CA GLY A 71 -10.25 5.81 -9.18
C GLY A 71 -8.85 5.17 -9.15
N TYR A 72 -7.96 5.66 -8.29
CA TYR A 72 -6.66 5.07 -8.00
C TYR A 72 -6.75 4.20 -6.72
N LEU A 73 -6.28 2.95 -6.77
CA LEU A 73 -5.47 2.32 -5.72
C LEU A 73 -4.18 3.12 -5.77
N CYS A 74 -4.04 4.01 -4.82
CA CYS A 74 -2.75 4.21 -4.22
C CYS A 74 -2.55 2.96 -3.33
N ALA A 75 -1.64 2.07 -3.71
CA ALA A 75 -1.08 1.20 -2.68
C ALA A 75 -0.23 2.15 -1.82
N THR A 76 -0.81 2.60 -0.71
CA THR A 76 -0.19 3.56 0.16
C THR A 76 0.76 2.81 1.06
N ILE A 77 2.04 3.11 0.93
CA ILE A 77 3.00 2.80 1.99
C ILE A 77 2.90 3.99 2.94
N SER A 78 2.36 3.76 4.14
CA SER A 78 2.49 4.76 5.19
C SER A 78 3.96 4.79 5.58
N VAL A 79 4.56 5.98 5.54
CA VAL A 79 5.95 6.22 5.92
C VAL A 79 5.95 7.17 7.12
N ALA A 80 6.77 6.88 8.12
CA ALA A 80 6.89 7.69 9.33
C ALA A 80 8.35 7.74 9.80
N PRO A 81 8.78 8.80 10.51
CA PRO A 81 10.06 8.77 11.23
C PRO A 81 10.03 7.70 12.34
N HIS A 82 11.19 7.19 12.76
CA HIS A 82 11.25 6.25 13.90
C HIS A 82 10.97 6.95 15.24
N SER A 83 11.25 8.25 15.33
CA SER A 83 11.01 9.04 16.55
C SER A 83 10.67 10.49 16.24
N GLU A 84 9.97 11.14 17.17
CA GLU A 84 9.48 12.52 17.03
C GLU A 84 10.62 13.55 16.80
N ASN A 85 11.84 13.19 17.20
CA ASN A 85 13.01 14.08 17.11
C ASN A 85 13.90 13.81 15.90
N GLU A 86 13.58 12.81 15.08
CA GLU A 86 14.34 12.51 13.86
C GLU A 86 13.89 13.41 12.69
N PRO A 87 14.82 14.04 11.96
CA PRO A 87 14.47 14.85 10.82
C PRO A 87 14.00 13.98 9.66
N ILE A 88 12.85 14.32 9.07
CA ILE A 88 12.37 13.66 7.84
C ILE A 88 13.34 13.93 6.68
N PRO A 89 13.75 12.89 5.93
CA PRO A 89 14.54 13.03 4.72
C PRO A 89 13.91 13.98 3.70
N SER A 90 14.72 14.84 3.08
CA SER A 90 14.27 15.87 2.13
C SER A 90 13.44 15.30 0.97
N GLU A 91 13.85 14.14 0.48
CA GLU A 91 13.26 13.42 -0.64
C GLU A 91 11.82 12.98 -0.36
N LEU A 92 11.46 12.80 0.93
CA LEU A 92 10.10 12.49 1.36
C LEU A 92 9.27 13.76 1.60
N LYS A 93 9.89 14.86 2.02
CA LYS A 93 9.22 16.17 2.17
C LYS A 93 8.75 16.74 0.84
N ASP A 94 9.45 16.46 -0.26
CA ASP A 94 9.03 16.88 -1.59
C ASP A 94 7.76 16.14 -2.06
N VAL A 95 7.47 14.97 -1.48
CA VAL A 95 6.28 14.17 -1.78
C VAL A 95 5.07 14.64 -0.97
N ASP A 96 5.27 14.95 0.32
CA ASP A 96 4.24 15.54 1.18
C ASP A 96 4.83 16.67 2.04
N PRO A 97 4.85 17.91 1.52
CA PRO A 97 5.49 19.05 2.18
C PRO A 97 4.69 19.60 3.36
N GLU A 98 3.38 19.34 3.40
CA GLU A 98 2.48 19.75 4.49
C GLU A 98 2.16 18.60 5.46
N GLY A 99 2.67 17.40 5.19
CA GLY A 99 2.41 16.20 5.98
C GLY A 99 2.73 16.39 7.46
N ASP A 100 1.79 16.00 8.32
CA ASP A 100 2.03 15.92 9.77
C ASP A 100 2.78 14.61 10.04
N TRP A 101 4.11 14.68 9.94
CA TRP A 101 4.98 13.52 10.03
C TRP A 101 5.19 13.11 11.49
N GLU A 102 4.29 12.28 12.01
CA GLU A 102 4.42 11.67 13.34
C GLU A 102 4.92 10.22 13.21
N PRO A 103 5.75 9.74 14.17
CA PRO A 103 6.08 8.32 14.25
C PRO A 103 4.81 7.48 14.35
N PHE A 104 4.87 6.26 13.83
CA PHE A 104 3.80 5.32 14.14
C PHE A 104 3.71 5.12 15.66
N ALA A 105 2.49 5.19 16.19
CA ALA A 105 2.25 4.79 17.58
C ALA A 105 2.90 3.42 17.81
N SER A 106 3.93 3.40 18.65
CA SER A 106 4.60 2.17 19.05
C SER A 106 3.56 1.21 19.65
N PRO A 107 3.69 -0.12 19.52
CA PRO A 107 2.76 -1.08 20.13
C PRO A 107 2.70 -1.04 21.68
N LEU A 108 3.34 -0.07 22.33
CA LEU A 108 3.50 0.03 23.77
C LEU A 108 2.32 0.76 24.43
N GLU A 109 1.10 0.22 24.29
CA GLU A 109 0.05 0.31 25.33
C GLU A 109 -0.91 -0.90 25.23
N ALA A 110 -0.44 -2.07 24.78
CA ALA A 110 -1.16 -3.30 25.13
C ALA A 110 -0.92 -3.54 26.64
N PRO A 111 -1.94 -3.49 27.52
CA PRO A 111 -1.73 -3.83 28.92
C PRO A 111 -1.16 -5.25 28.99
N SER A 112 -0.05 -5.41 29.72
CA SER A 112 0.55 -6.72 29.98
C SER A 112 -0.51 -7.69 30.52
N PRO A 113 -0.44 -8.99 30.15
CA PRO A 113 -1.45 -9.99 30.52
C PRO A 113 -1.69 -10.10 32.02
#